data_AF-A0A6B9TCU9-F1
#
_entry.id   AF-A0A6B9TCU9-F1
#
_cell.length_a   1.000
_cell.length_b   1.000
_cell.length_c   1.000
_cell.angle_alpha   90.00
_cell.angle_beta   90.00
_cell.angle_gamma   90.00
#
_symmetry.space_group_name_H-M   'P 1'
#
loop_
_entity.id
_entity.type
_entity.pdbx_description
1 polymer ?
#
loop_
_entity_poly.entity_id
_entity_poly.type
_entity_poly.pdbx_seq_one_letter_code
_entity_poly.pdbx_strand_id
1 'polypeptide(L)'
;MDKPQVTNQRKAGTGKSAVGIAVIVLMIIVIVAAIAYALMQPGVLESLVTIVAIIAVVAVALIVIGYIAMALMALPMYAYKGEQYQEGVDYSLDDVEPVKGKDSKDEER
;
A
#
# COMPACT_ATOMS: atom_id res chain seq x y z
N MET A 1 -52.46 -8.52 -45.63
CA MET A 1 -51.28 -8.77 -46.47
C MET A 1 -50.19 -9.26 -45.55
N ASP A 2 -50.11 -10.58 -45.35
CA ASP A 2 -49.13 -11.20 -44.44
C ASP A 2 -47.78 -11.30 -45.13
N LYS A 3 -46.73 -10.82 -44.47
CA LYS A 3 -45.36 -10.96 -44.96
C LYS A 3 -44.92 -12.42 -44.76
N PRO A 4 -44.30 -13.08 -45.75
CA PRO A 4 -43.78 -14.42 -45.57
C PRO A 4 -42.67 -14.38 -44.50
N GLN A 5 -42.86 -15.14 -43.42
CA GLN A 5 -41.81 -15.35 -42.43
C GLN A 5 -40.72 -16.20 -43.08
N VAL A 6 -39.55 -15.61 -43.32
CA VAL A 6 -38.39 -16.31 -43.88
C VAL A 6 -37.84 -17.24 -42.79
N THR A 7 -38.22 -18.51 -42.82
CA THR A 7 -37.75 -19.54 -41.87
C THR A 7 -36.45 -20.19 -42.32
N ASN A 8 -35.48 -19.42 -42.80
CA ASN A 8 -34.15 -19.94 -43.17
C ASN A 8 -33.13 -19.79 -42.03
N GLN A 9 -33.50 -20.15 -40.80
CA GLN A 9 -32.54 -20.30 -39.72
C GLN A 9 -31.98 -21.73 -39.76
N ARG A 10 -30.92 -21.96 -40.55
CA ARG A 10 -30.15 -23.22 -40.44
C ARG A 10 -29.39 -23.20 -39.12
N LYS A 11 -29.64 -24.17 -38.23
CA LYS A 11 -28.77 -24.44 -37.08
C LYS A 11 -27.36 -24.72 -37.60
N ALA A 12 -26.46 -23.75 -37.46
CA ALA A 12 -25.04 -23.97 -37.72
C ALA A 12 -24.57 -25.09 -36.77
N GLY A 13 -23.94 -26.12 -37.32
CA GLY A 13 -23.53 -27.30 -36.57
C GLY A 13 -22.60 -26.92 -35.43
N THR A 14 -23.07 -27.03 -34.19
CA THR A 14 -22.33 -26.74 -32.95
C THR A 14 -21.21 -27.75 -32.68
N GLY A 15 -21.09 -28.82 -33.47
CA GLY A 15 -20.12 -29.90 -33.26
C GLY A 15 -18.66 -29.43 -33.18
N LYS A 16 -18.23 -28.51 -34.05
CA LYS A 16 -16.86 -27.97 -34.00
C LYS A 16 -16.62 -27.05 -32.78
N SER A 17 -17.65 -26.32 -32.36
CA SER A 17 -17.60 -25.45 -31.17
C SER A 17 -17.59 -26.28 -29.87
N ALA A 18 -18.36 -27.38 -29.82
CA ALA A 18 -18.37 -28.31 -28.70
C ALA A 18 -17.02 -29.04 -28.52
N VAL A 19 -16.35 -29.39 -29.62
CA VAL A 19 -14.99 -29.96 -29.57
C VAL A 19 -13.98 -28.95 -29.01
N GLY A 20 -14.06 -27.68 -29.43
CA GLY A 20 -13.20 -26.62 -28.89
C GLY A 20 -13.38 -26.43 -27.37
N ILE A 21 -14.63 -26.43 -26.90
CA ILE A 21 -14.94 -26.35 -25.46
C ILE A 21 -14.43 -27.59 -24.71
N ALA A 22 -14.62 -28.79 -25.28
CA ALA A 22 -14.13 -30.02 -24.67
C ALA A 22 -12.59 -30.03 -24.50
N VAL A 23 -11.85 -29.53 -25.49
CA VAL A 23 -10.38 -29.41 -25.41
C VAL A 23 -9.97 -28.42 -24.32
N ILE A 24 -10.66 -27.27 -24.20
CA ILE A 24 -10.38 -26.29 -23.15
C ILE A 24 -10.63 -26.89 -21.76
N VAL A 25 -11.75 -27.59 -21.57
CA VAL A 25 -12.06 -28.26 -20.30
C VAL A 25 -10.99 -29.30 -19.96
N LEU A 26 -10.56 -30.10 -20.94
CA LEU A 26 -9.53 -31.10 -20.74
C LEU A 26 -8.19 -30.47 -20.38
N MET A 27 -7.82 -29.36 -21.03
CA MET A 27 -6.64 -28.57 -20.69
C MET A 27 -6.68 -28.03 -19.26
N ILE A 28 -7.83 -27.49 -18.82
CA ILE A 28 -8.00 -27.01 -17.45
C ILE A 28 -7.77 -28.15 -16.45
N ILE A 29 -8.34 -29.33 -16.70
CA ILE A 29 -8.16 -30.52 -15.85
C ILE A 29 -6.69 -30.90 -15.76
N VAL A 30 -5.96 -30.90 -16.88
CA VAL A 30 -4.51 -31.20 -16.91
C VAL A 30 -3.72 -30.19 -16.09
N ILE A 31 -4.03 -28.89 -16.23
CA ILE A 31 -3.36 -27.82 -15.46
C ILE A 31 -3.61 -28.00 -13.97
N VAL A 32 -4.86 -28.25 -13.56
CA VAL A 32 -5.21 -28.45 -12.15
C VAL A 32 -4.50 -29.69 -11.59
N ALA A 33 -4.46 -30.79 -12.34
CA ALA A 33 -3.74 -32.00 -11.95
C ALA A 33 -2.23 -31.76 -11.82
N ALA A 34 -1.63 -30.98 -12.72
CA ALA A 34 -0.22 -30.61 -12.65
C ALA A 34 0.08 -29.74 -11.42
N ILE A 35 -0.77 -28.77 -11.10
CA ILE A 35 -0.65 -27.94 -9.89
C ILE A 35 -0.79 -28.81 -8.64
N ALA A 36 -1.79 -29.69 -8.59
CA ALA A 36 -2.00 -30.59 -7.47
C ALA A 36 -0.79 -31.52 -7.25
N TYR A 37 -0.24 -32.09 -8.33
CA TYR A 37 0.97 -32.92 -8.27
C TYR A 37 2.18 -32.14 -7.77
N ALA A 38 2.38 -30.91 -8.24
CA ALA A 38 3.45 -30.04 -7.76
C ALA A 38 3.29 -29.72 -6.27
N LEU A 39 2.07 -29.45 -5.80
CA LEU A 39 1.80 -29.19 -4.37
C LEU A 39 1.96 -30.44 -3.48
N MET A 40 1.86 -31.65 -4.04
CA MET A 40 2.14 -32.90 -3.33
C MET A 40 3.64 -33.18 -3.16
N GLN A 41 4.51 -32.49 -3.90
CA GLN A 41 5.95 -32.69 -3.74
C GLN A 41 6.43 -32.09 -2.40
N PRO A 42 7.26 -32.84 -1.65
CA PRO A 42 7.81 -32.35 -0.39
C PRO A 42 8.70 -31.12 -0.65
N GLY A 43 8.51 -30.07 0.15
CA GLY A 43 9.30 -28.84 0.08
C GLY A 43 8.79 -27.77 -0.90
N VAL A 44 7.76 -28.03 -1.71
CA VAL A 44 7.21 -27.00 -2.62
C VAL A 44 6.51 -25.89 -1.84
N LEU A 45 5.74 -26.24 -0.80
CA LEU A 45 5.07 -25.26 0.04
C LEU A 45 6.09 -24.41 0.82
N GLU A 46 7.13 -25.05 1.35
CA GLU A 46 8.25 -24.36 2.01
C GLU A 46 8.94 -23.42 1.02
N SER A 47 9.28 -23.89 -0.18
CA SER A 47 9.90 -23.06 -1.22
C SER A 47 9.05 -21.83 -1.59
N LEU A 48 7.74 -22.00 -1.75
CA LEU A 48 6.83 -20.89 -2.05
C LEU A 48 6.78 -19.87 -0.90
N VAL A 49 6.68 -20.35 0.34
CA VAL A 49 6.72 -19.49 1.53
C VAL A 49 8.05 -18.77 1.65
N THR A 50 9.17 -19.43 1.37
CA THR A 50 10.50 -18.83 1.37
C THR A 50 10.61 -17.74 0.30
N ILE A 51 10.10 -17.97 -0.91
CA ILE A 51 10.08 -16.95 -1.97
C ILE A 51 9.31 -15.71 -1.51
N VAL A 52 8.11 -15.90 -0.95
CA VAL A 52 7.28 -14.79 -0.44
C VAL A 52 7.99 -14.07 0.72
N ALA A 53 8.59 -14.82 1.64
CA ALA A 53 9.35 -14.26 2.77
C ALA A 53 10.55 -13.45 2.29
N ILE A 54 11.30 -13.92 1.29
CA ILE A 54 12.42 -13.19 0.68
C ILE A 54 11.93 -11.87 0.09
N ILE A 55 10.83 -11.89 -0.66
CA ILE A 55 10.24 -10.66 -1.23
C ILE A 55 9.87 -9.67 -0.12
N ALA A 56 9.25 -10.16 0.96
CA ALA A 56 8.90 -9.32 2.11
C ALA A 56 10.15 -8.72 2.79
N VAL A 57 11.19 -9.52 3.01
CA VAL A 57 12.46 -9.07 3.61
C VAL A 57 13.13 -8.00 2.73
N VAL A 58 13.18 -8.21 1.42
CA VAL A 58 13.74 -7.23 0.46
C VAL A 58 12.93 -5.93 0.50
N ALA A 59 11.60 -6.00 0.51
CA ALA A 59 10.76 -4.81 0.60
C ALA A 59 11.04 -4.00 1.88
N VAL A 60 11.13 -4.67 3.03
CA VAL A 60 11.48 -4.03 4.31
C VAL A 60 12.88 -3.41 4.25
N ALA A 61 13.87 -4.13 3.71
CA ALA A 61 15.23 -3.63 3.57
C ALA A 61 15.28 -2.35 2.72
N LEU A 62 14.54 -2.29 1.61
CA LEU A 62 14.44 -1.09 0.77
C LEU A 62 13.82 0.09 1.51
N ILE A 63 12.77 -0.14 2.30
CA ILE A 63 12.16 0.90 3.13
C ILE A 63 13.18 1.46 4.14
N VAL A 64 13.90 0.57 4.83
CA VAL A 64 14.94 0.95 5.80
C VAL A 64 16.06 1.75 5.11
N ILE A 65 16.53 1.32 3.94
CA ILE A 65 17.51 2.06 3.15
C ILE A 65 16.98 3.46 2.79
N GLY A 66 15.71 3.58 2.40
CA GLY A 66 15.07 4.86 2.13
C GLY A 66 15.08 5.80 3.34
N TYR A 67 14.73 5.29 4.53
CA TYR A 67 14.80 6.07 5.76
C TYR A 67 16.23 6.48 6.11
N ILE A 68 17.20 5.58 5.95
CA ILE A 68 18.62 5.89 6.19
C ILE A 68 19.09 6.97 5.22
N ALA A 69 18.75 6.87 3.93
CA ALA A 69 19.10 7.87 2.93
C ALA A 69 18.50 9.25 3.30
N MET A 70 17.23 9.30 3.72
CA MET A 70 16.62 10.54 4.20
C MET A 70 17.31 11.08 5.45
N ALA A 71 17.66 10.22 6.41
CA ALA A 71 18.39 10.62 7.60
C ALA A 71 19.78 11.19 7.25
N LEU A 72 20.51 10.55 6.34
CA LEU A 72 21.81 11.01 5.85
C LEU A 72 21.71 12.35 5.11
N MET A 73 20.65 12.57 4.33
CA MET A 73 20.39 13.88 3.70
C MET A 73 20.00 14.95 4.73
N ALA A 74 19.38 14.56 5.85
CA ALA A 74 19.04 15.47 6.94
C ALA A 74 20.25 15.83 7.81
N LEU A 75 21.26 14.95 7.92
CA LEU A 75 22.48 15.20 8.70
C LEU A 75 23.14 16.56 8.42
N PRO A 76 23.40 16.99 7.16
CA PRO A 76 23.98 18.31 6.92
C PRO A 76 23.07 19.43 7.40
N MET A 77 21.75 19.28 7.33
CA MET A 77 20.81 20.30 7.81
C MET A 77 20.83 20.40 9.35
N TYR A 78 20.87 19.28 10.06
CA TYR A 78 21.02 19.25 11.52
C TYR A 78 22.41 19.71 11.99
N ALA A 79 23.47 19.39 11.24
CA ALA A 79 24.82 19.84 11.54
C ALA A 79 25.00 21.35 11.31
N TYR A 80 24.37 21.92 10.26
CA TYR A 80 24.41 23.37 10.01
C TYR A 80 23.51 24.18 10.94
N LYS A 81 22.40 23.60 11.39
CA LYS A 81 21.43 24.26 12.27
C LYS A 81 21.85 24.21 13.74
N GLY A 82 23.16 24.10 14.00
CA GLY A 82 23.77 24.06 15.34
C GLY A 82 23.04 24.96 16.33
N GLU A 83 22.83 24.45 17.54
CA GLU A 83 21.95 24.95 18.60
C GLU A 83 21.71 26.47 18.48
N GLN A 84 20.56 26.84 17.89
CA GLN A 84 20.13 28.23 17.90
C GLN A 84 19.64 28.57 19.30
N TYR A 85 20.58 29.00 20.15
CA TYR A 85 20.23 29.75 21.35
C TYR A 85 19.65 31.09 20.88
N GLN A 86 18.46 31.44 21.39
CA GLN A 86 18.00 32.83 21.35
C GLN A 86 18.87 33.62 22.33
N GLU A 87 20.01 34.13 21.87
CA GLU A 87 20.67 35.22 22.59
C GLU A 87 19.86 36.50 22.38
N GLY A 88 19.45 37.13 23.48
CA GLY A 88 18.81 38.46 23.46
C GLY A 88 17.30 38.49 23.67
N VAL A 89 16.67 37.42 24.16
CA VAL A 89 15.28 37.47 24.66
C VAL A 89 15.26 37.52 26.19
N ASP A 90 16.11 38.38 26.73
CA ASP A 90 15.96 38.86 28.10
C ASP A 90 14.84 39.91 28.07
N TYR A 91 13.58 39.47 28.18
CA TYR A 91 12.52 40.40 28.59
C TYR A 91 12.77 40.71 30.06
N SER A 92 13.46 41.82 30.33
CA SER A 92 13.54 42.36 31.68
C SER A 92 12.12 42.67 32.15
N LEU A 93 11.81 42.32 33.40
CA LEU A 93 10.55 42.67 34.08
C LEU A 93 10.28 44.19 34.06
N ASP A 94 11.31 44.99 33.79
CA ASP A 94 11.26 46.44 33.64
C ASP A 94 10.70 46.90 32.28
N ASP A 95 10.68 46.04 31.25
CA ASP A 95 10.17 46.35 29.89
C ASP A 95 8.66 46.07 29.73
N VAL A 96 7.99 45.60 30.79
CA VAL A 96 6.56 45.28 30.78
C VAL A 96 5.78 46.33 31.57
N GLU A 97 4.97 47.14 30.88
CA GLU A 97 4.13 48.14 31.52
C GLU A 97 3.06 47.44 32.38
N PRO A 98 2.92 47.76 33.69
CA PRO A 98 1.93 47.13 34.53
C PRO A 98 0.54 47.51 34.03
N VAL A 99 -0.20 46.50 33.57
CA VAL A 99 -1.61 46.65 33.19
C VAL A 99 -2.34 47.20 34.42
N LYS A 100 -2.82 48.43 34.34
CA LYS A 100 -3.67 49.05 35.37
C LYS A 100 -4.92 48.20 35.55
N GLY A 101 -4.85 47.24 36.47
CA GLY A 101 -5.99 46.51 36.97
C GLY A 101 -6.97 47.50 37.56
N LYS A 102 -8.22 47.46 37.11
CA LYS A 102 -9.31 48.09 37.84
C LYS A 102 -9.34 47.46 39.23
N ASP A 103 -9.05 48.26 40.24
CA ASP A 103 -9.18 47.91 41.66
C ASP A 103 -10.53 47.22 41.89
N SER A 104 -10.50 45.92 42.19
CA SER A 104 -11.63 45.24 42.80
C SER A 104 -11.57 45.51 44.30
N LYS A 105 -12.04 46.71 44.68
CA LYS A 105 -12.58 46.91 46.02
C LYS A 105 -13.89 46.15 46.10
N ASP A 106 -13.91 45.03 46.81
CA ASP A 106 -15.00 44.69 47.75
C ASP A 106 -14.67 43.38 48.45
N GLU A 107 -14.01 43.47 49.61
CA GLU A 107 -14.11 42.42 50.62
C GLU A 107 -13.81 43.03 52.00
N GLU A 108 -14.79 43.71 52.59
CA GLU A 108 -14.90 43.81 54.05
C GLU A 108 -16.33 44.12 54.49
N ARG A 109 -16.97 43.10 55.11
CA ARG A 109 -18.11 43.15 56.06
C ARG A 109 -19.49 43.61 55.61
#